data_AF-A0A1F6CJ89-F1
#
_entry.id   AF-A0A1F6CJ89-F1
#
_cell.length_a   1.000
_cell.length_b   1.000
_cell.length_c   1.000
_cell.angle_alpha   90.00
_cell.angle_beta   90.00
_cell.angle_gamma   90.00
#
_symmetry.space_group_name_H-M   'P 1'
#
loop_
_entity.id
_entity.type
_entity.pdbx_description
1 polymer ?
#
loop_
_entity_poly.entity_id
_entity_poly.type
_entity_poly.pdbx_seq_one_letter_code
_entity_poly.pdbx_strand_id
1 'polypeptide(L)'
;MSVVLLSGHLDEARLCRVQEEIWGGLDNSCVLVIDSLGGDLQPTVDFVEEMLDSVGVGRTVFSSMRIYNAESAAALISLALPAAVKEMREGAILGVHRGSVILDTSDLDLVNGSVANHATLALLRRHEATLKEALVKRDLSSDPKLMAELYGSNWLHLSAEECLRRGIVTRLF
;
A
#
# COMPACT_ATOMS: atom_id res chain seq x y z
N MET A 1 7.52 5.23 22.31
CA MET A 1 7.41 4.37 21.12
C MET A 1 5.98 3.88 21.05
N SER A 2 5.25 4.22 19.98
CA SER A 2 3.86 3.78 19.80
C SER A 2 3.81 2.53 18.93
N VAL A 3 2.90 1.60 19.25
CA VAL A 3 2.59 0.45 18.40
C VAL A 3 1.19 0.67 17.83
N VAL A 4 1.10 0.73 16.50
CA VAL A 4 -0.15 1.03 15.79
C VAL A 4 -0.52 -0.18 14.92
N LEU A 5 -1.78 -0.59 14.99
CA LEU A 5 -2.28 -1.76 14.28
C LEU A 5 -3.09 -1.35 13.04
N LEU A 6 -2.59 -1.68 11.86
CA LEU A 6 -3.32 -1.62 10.59
C LEU A 6 -3.91 -3.01 10.30
N SER A 7 -5.16 -3.22 10.73
CA SER A 7 -5.85 -4.52 10.57
C SER A 7 -7.30 -4.37 10.14
N GLY A 8 -7.85 -5.46 9.58
CA GLY A 8 -9.21 -5.50 9.05
C GLY A 8 -9.35 -4.78 7.70
N HIS A 9 -10.59 -4.45 7.34
CA HIS A 9 -10.88 -3.65 6.13
C HIS A 9 -10.39 -2.21 6.32
N LEU A 10 -9.69 -1.67 5.32
CA LEU A 10 -9.11 -0.32 5.37
C LEU A 10 -10.07 0.70 4.76
N ASP A 11 -11.10 1.07 5.52
CA ASP A 11 -11.97 2.21 5.21
C ASP A 11 -11.42 3.53 5.76
N GLU A 12 -12.10 4.64 5.44
CA GLU A 12 -11.77 5.99 5.90
C GLU A 12 -11.67 6.08 7.43
N ALA A 13 -12.65 5.53 8.15
CA ALA A 13 -12.68 5.59 9.61
C ALA A 13 -11.55 4.78 10.25
N ARG A 14 -11.11 3.68 9.63
CA ARG A 14 -9.99 2.88 10.10
C ARG A 14 -8.67 3.60 9.87
N LEU A 15 -8.44 4.12 8.67
CA LEU A 15 -7.20 4.81 8.32
C LEU A 15 -7.04 6.13 9.08
N CYS A 16 -8.12 6.89 9.27
CA CYS A 16 -8.11 8.10 10.10
C CYS A 16 -7.71 7.79 11.56
N ARG A 17 -8.28 6.74 12.17
CA ARG A 17 -7.88 6.33 13.53
C ARG A 17 -6.42 5.89 13.60
N VAL A 18 -5.95 5.11 12.63
CA VAL A 18 -4.54 4.68 12.55
C VAL A 18 -3.61 5.89 12.46
N GLN A 19 -3.99 6.88 11.67
CA GLN A 19 -3.25 8.14 11.51
C GLN A 19 -3.23 8.97 12.80
N GLU A 20 -4.36 9.09 13.48
CA GLU A 20 -4.44 9.73 14.80
C GLU A 20 -3.56 9.02 15.84
N GLU A 21 -3.53 7.68 15.84
CA GLU A 21 -2.66 6.89 16.72
C GLU A 21 -1.16 7.10 16.41
N ILE A 22 -0.81 7.20 15.13
CA ILE A 22 0.57 7.50 14.69
C ILE A 22 1.00 8.88 15.19
N TRP A 23 0.15 9.90 15.01
CA TRP A 23 0.49 11.27 15.38
C TRP A 23 0.33 11.59 16.87
N GLY A 24 -0.56 10.88 17.56
CA GLY A 24 -0.76 10.99 19.00
C GLY A 24 0.37 10.33 19.82
N GLY A 25 1.30 9.63 19.16
CA GLY A 25 2.47 9.06 19.81
C GLY A 25 3.37 10.13 20.44
N LEU A 26 3.76 9.91 21.69
CA LEU A 26 4.62 10.83 22.46
C LEU A 26 6.05 10.92 21.90
N ASP A 27 6.47 9.93 21.13
CA ASP A 27 7.75 9.90 20.42
C ASP A 27 7.46 9.82 18.93
N ASN A 28 8.24 10.51 18.08
CA ASN A 28 8.15 10.42 16.62
C ASN A 28 8.49 9.01 16.06
N SER A 29 8.64 8.00 16.93
CA SER A 29 8.99 6.61 16.60
C SER A 29 7.77 5.70 16.73
N CYS A 30 7.38 5.11 15.59
CA CYS A 30 6.20 4.24 15.46
C CYS A 30 6.58 2.83 15.00
N VAL A 31 5.98 1.82 15.61
CA VAL A 31 5.95 0.43 15.13
C VAL A 31 4.60 0.18 14.47
N LEU A 32 4.60 -0.06 13.16
CA LEU A 32 3.39 -0.37 12.41
C LEU A 32 3.22 -1.88 12.28
N VAL A 33 2.11 -2.42 12.76
CA VAL A 33 1.75 -3.83 12.59
C VAL A 33 0.66 -3.93 11.52
N ILE A 34 0.87 -4.76 10.49
CA ILE A 34 -0.04 -4.91 9.35
C ILE A 34 -0.60 -6.33 9.32
N ASP A 35 -1.92 -6.45 9.37
CA ASP A 35 -2.67 -7.70 9.18
C ASP A 35 -4.01 -7.39 8.49
N SER A 36 -3.95 -7.20 7.16
CA SER A 36 -5.10 -6.74 6.38
C SER A 36 -5.05 -7.26 4.94
N LEU A 37 -6.22 -7.55 4.40
CA LEU A 37 -6.42 -7.91 2.99
C LEU A 37 -6.68 -6.70 2.09
N GLY A 38 -6.68 -5.50 2.66
CA GLY A 38 -6.89 -4.25 1.94
C GLY A 38 -8.17 -3.52 2.34
N GLY A 39 -8.64 -2.65 1.44
CA GLY A 39 -9.79 -1.80 1.69
C GLY A 39 -10.05 -0.82 0.56
N ASP A 40 -10.56 0.36 0.92
CA ASP A 40 -11.08 1.31 -0.04
C ASP A 40 -9.94 2.10 -0.70
N LEU A 41 -10.05 2.27 -2.03
CA LEU A 41 -9.00 2.87 -2.85
C LEU A 41 -8.69 4.31 -2.45
N GLN A 42 -9.71 5.16 -2.35
CA GLN A 42 -9.55 6.60 -2.06
C GLN A 42 -8.91 6.82 -0.67
N PRO A 43 -9.46 6.30 0.43
CA PRO A 43 -8.83 6.44 1.75
C PRO A 43 -7.39 5.92 1.80
N THR A 44 -7.11 4.81 1.11
CA THR A 44 -5.76 4.24 1.07
C THR A 44 -4.76 5.16 0.39
N VAL A 45 -5.11 5.70 -0.78
CA VAL A 45 -4.22 6.61 -1.53
C VAL A 45 -3.96 7.88 -0.72
N ASP A 46 -5.00 8.48 -0.16
CA ASP A 46 -4.88 9.69 0.65
C ASP A 46 -4.00 9.43 1.89
N PHE A 47 -4.20 8.30 2.57
CA PHE A 47 -3.36 7.89 3.71
C PHE A 47 -1.88 7.71 3.34
N VAL A 48 -1.59 7.04 2.21
CA VAL A 48 -0.20 6.82 1.78
C VAL A 48 0.49 8.13 1.44
N GLU A 49 -0.17 9.01 0.70
CA GLU A 49 0.37 10.33 0.33
C GLU A 49 0.67 11.15 1.60
N GLU A 50 -0.28 11.23 2.54
CA GLU A 50 -0.12 12.00 3.77
C GLU A 50 0.98 11.44 4.70
N MET A 51 1.09 10.11 4.79
CA MET A 51 2.17 9.47 5.56
C MET A 51 3.54 9.68 4.90
N LEU A 52 3.64 9.64 3.58
CA LEU A 52 4.89 9.93 2.86
C LEU A 52 5.32 11.38 3.07
N ASP A 53 4.40 12.34 3.00
CA ASP A 53 4.66 13.74 3.30
C ASP A 53 5.13 13.92 4.75
N SER A 54 4.44 13.28 5.69
CA SER A 54 4.82 13.30 7.11
C SER A 54 6.21 12.73 7.36
N VAL A 55 6.63 11.69 6.62
CA VAL A 55 7.99 11.14 6.71
C VAL A 55 9.00 12.09 6.06
N GLY A 56 8.67 12.69 4.91
CA GLY A 56 9.55 13.60 4.16
C GLY A 56 9.96 14.83 4.97
N VAL A 57 9.06 15.33 5.84
CA VAL A 57 9.34 16.45 6.76
C VAL A 57 9.84 16.00 8.14
N GLY A 58 10.08 14.71 8.34
CA GLY A 58 10.60 14.15 9.61
C GLY A 58 9.61 14.17 10.78
N ARG A 59 8.31 14.38 10.52
CA ARG A 59 7.25 14.37 11.55
C ARG A 59 6.95 12.96 12.05
N THR A 60 7.11 11.96 11.18
CA THR A 60 6.89 10.54 11.52
C THR A 60 8.10 9.71 11.12
N VAL A 61 8.54 8.83 12.02
CA VAL A 61 9.58 7.82 11.75
C VAL A 61 9.04 6.45 12.13
N PHE A 62 8.85 5.59 11.12
CA PHE A 62 8.54 4.18 11.38
C PHE A 62 9.82 3.44 11.76
N SER A 63 10.01 3.17 13.05
CA SER A 63 11.17 2.42 13.54
C SER A 63 11.09 0.94 13.18
N SER A 64 9.87 0.40 13.09
CA SER A 64 9.65 -0.97 12.65
C SER A 64 8.30 -1.13 11.94
N MET A 65 8.24 -2.07 11.01
CA MET A 65 7.00 -2.53 10.38
C MET A 65 6.96 -4.06 10.44
N ARG A 66 5.89 -4.63 10.98
CA ARG A 66 5.66 -6.07 11.08
C ARG A 66 4.47 -6.49 10.24
N ILE A 67 4.69 -7.36 9.27
CA ILE A 67 3.70 -7.76 8.28
C ILE A 67 3.27 -9.20 8.57
N TYR A 68 2.03 -9.40 9.02
CA TYR A 68 1.42 -10.72 9.20
C TYR A 68 0.74 -11.20 7.93
N ASN A 69 -0.10 -10.35 7.33
CA ASN A 69 -0.64 -10.46 5.98
C ASN A 69 -0.83 -9.06 5.42
N ALA A 70 -0.53 -8.87 4.14
CA ALA A 70 -0.75 -7.60 3.46
C ALA A 70 -1.18 -7.83 2.02
N GLU A 71 -2.45 -7.60 1.72
CA GLU A 71 -2.98 -7.65 0.35
C GLU A 71 -3.63 -6.32 -0.04
N SER A 72 -3.74 -6.08 -1.35
CA SER A 72 -4.34 -4.89 -1.96
C SER A 72 -3.79 -3.60 -1.34
N ALA A 73 -4.65 -2.79 -0.71
CA ALA A 73 -4.30 -1.55 -0.03
C ALA A 73 -3.23 -1.73 1.06
N ALA A 74 -3.30 -2.81 1.83
CA ALA A 74 -2.33 -3.07 2.90
C ALA A 74 -0.94 -3.38 2.32
N ALA A 75 -0.88 -4.11 1.20
CA ALA A 75 0.36 -4.35 0.48
C ALA A 75 0.95 -3.05 -0.05
N LEU A 76 0.13 -2.17 -0.65
CA LEU A 76 0.58 -0.86 -1.12
C LEU A 76 1.18 -0.02 0.01
N ILE A 77 0.47 0.09 1.15
CA ILE A 77 0.94 0.80 2.34
C ILE A 77 2.29 0.23 2.80
N SER A 78 2.39 -1.11 2.88
CA SER A 78 3.62 -1.78 3.31
C SER A 78 4.79 -1.56 2.35
N LEU A 79 4.56 -1.45 1.05
CA LEU A 79 5.61 -1.21 0.05
C LEU A 79 6.05 0.25 0.03
N ALA A 80 5.08 1.17 0.05
CA ALA A 80 5.27 2.60 -0.10
C ALA A 80 5.93 3.23 1.13
N LEU A 81 5.45 2.91 2.34
CA LEU A 81 5.95 3.54 3.55
C LEU A 81 7.33 2.98 3.93
N PRO A 82 8.31 3.84 4.26
CA PRO A 82 9.60 3.38 4.76
C PRO A 82 9.47 2.91 6.21
N ALA A 83 10.37 2.02 6.63
CA ALA A 83 10.59 1.70 8.04
C ALA A 83 12.06 1.30 8.23
N ALA A 84 12.65 1.59 9.38
CA ALA A 84 14.05 1.25 9.65
C ALA A 84 14.27 -0.26 9.68
N VAL A 85 13.30 -1.01 10.22
CA VAL A 85 13.27 -2.48 10.18
C VAL A 85 11.93 -2.93 9.61
N LYS A 86 11.96 -3.84 8.63
CA LYS A 86 10.77 -4.49 8.09
C LYS A 86 10.83 -5.99 8.33
N GLU A 87 9.79 -6.56 8.91
CA GLU A 87 9.71 -7.96 9.28
C GLU A 87 8.42 -8.54 8.71
N MET A 88 8.45 -9.79 8.26
CA MET A 88 7.27 -10.45 7.71
C MET A 88 7.13 -11.87 8.26
N ARG A 89 5.90 -12.29 8.54
CA ARG A 89 5.61 -13.62 9.06
C ARG A 89 6.02 -14.68 8.03
N GLU A 90 6.61 -15.77 8.48
CA GLU A 90 6.85 -16.94 7.62
C GLU A 90 5.55 -17.41 6.95
N GLY A 91 5.64 -17.75 5.66
CA GLY A 91 4.50 -18.19 4.85
C GLY A 91 3.46 -17.11 4.53
N ALA A 92 3.66 -15.86 4.93
CA ALA A 92 2.78 -14.76 4.53
C ALA A 92 2.94 -14.41 3.04
N ILE A 93 1.93 -13.73 2.51
CA ILE A 93 1.93 -13.19 1.15
C ILE A 93 1.80 -11.67 1.21
N LEU A 94 2.56 -10.99 0.35
CA LEU A 94 2.40 -9.58 0.02
C LEU A 94 1.81 -9.49 -1.39
N GLY A 95 0.53 -9.16 -1.49
CA GLY A 95 -0.21 -9.15 -2.76
C GLY A 95 -0.66 -7.74 -3.15
N VAL A 96 -0.13 -7.16 -4.24
CA VAL A 96 -0.51 -5.81 -4.69
C VAL A 96 -1.10 -5.84 -6.10
N HIS A 97 -2.07 -4.98 -6.39
CA HIS A 97 -2.70 -4.88 -7.72
C HIS A 97 -2.77 -3.44 -8.22
N ARG A 98 -2.98 -3.27 -9.53
CA ARG A 98 -3.03 -1.94 -10.18
C ARG A 98 -4.29 -1.12 -9.88
N GLY A 99 -5.09 -1.54 -8.90
CA GLY A 99 -6.40 -0.97 -8.61
C GLY A 99 -7.50 -1.62 -9.45
N SER A 100 -8.73 -1.40 -9.00
CA SER A 100 -9.94 -1.79 -9.72
C SER A 100 -11.08 -0.89 -9.24
N VAL A 101 -11.94 -0.48 -10.16
CA VAL A 101 -13.14 0.30 -9.85
C VAL A 101 -14.32 -0.36 -10.53
N ILE A 102 -15.48 -0.26 -9.90
CA ILE A 102 -16.75 -0.66 -10.51
C ILE A 102 -17.31 0.60 -11.18
N LEU A 103 -17.60 0.49 -12.47
CA LEU A 103 -18.27 1.54 -13.23
C LEU A 103 -19.72 1.14 -13.47
N ASP A 104 -20.63 2.09 -13.32
CA ASP A 104 -21.99 1.96 -13.81
C ASP A 104 -22.06 2.48 -15.26
N THR A 105 -23.13 2.11 -15.96
CA THR A 105 -23.52 2.66 -17.26
C THR A 105 -23.55 4.20 -17.28
N SER A 106 -23.90 4.85 -16.15
CA SER A 106 -23.86 6.31 -16.03
C SER A 106 -22.45 6.89 -16.01
N ASP A 107 -21.42 6.09 -15.75
CA ASP A 107 -20.02 6.50 -15.77
C ASP A 107 -19.41 6.46 -17.19
N LEU A 108 -20.17 6.02 -18.19
CA LEU A 108 -19.71 5.87 -19.57
C LEU A 108 -20.33 6.95 -20.46
N ASP A 109 -19.49 7.59 -21.26
CA ASP A 109 -19.94 8.33 -22.43
C ASP A 109 -20.22 7.32 -23.54
N LEU A 110 -21.50 7.02 -23.75
CA LEU A 110 -21.96 6.04 -24.73
C LEU A 110 -21.75 6.49 -26.18
N VAL A 111 -21.47 7.77 -26.44
CA VAL A 111 -21.25 8.30 -27.79
C VAL A 111 -19.85 7.94 -28.28
N ASN A 112 -18.85 7.98 -27.40
CA ASN A 112 -17.45 7.70 -27.75
C ASN A 112 -16.86 6.47 -27.04
N GLY A 113 -17.62 5.80 -26.17
CA GLY A 113 -17.20 4.61 -25.43
C GLY A 113 -16.15 4.88 -24.36
N SER A 114 -16.02 6.12 -23.90
CA SER A 114 -15.06 6.52 -22.87
C SER A 114 -15.68 6.53 -21.47
N VAL A 115 -14.84 6.50 -20.44
CA VAL A 115 -15.28 6.68 -19.05
C VAL A 115 -15.42 8.18 -18.78
N ALA A 116 -16.67 8.64 -18.60
CA ALA A 116 -17.03 10.02 -18.29
C ALA A 116 -16.75 10.40 -16.83
N ASN A 117 -16.64 9.41 -15.93
CA ASN A 117 -16.31 9.64 -14.53
C ASN A 117 -14.83 9.98 -14.34
N HIS A 118 -14.49 11.25 -14.62
CA HIS A 118 -13.12 11.76 -14.53
C HIS A 118 -12.53 11.69 -13.11
N ALA A 119 -13.36 11.78 -12.06
CA ALA A 119 -12.89 11.66 -10.68
C ALA A 119 -12.36 10.26 -10.40
N THR A 120 -13.10 9.22 -10.81
CA THR A 120 -12.69 7.82 -10.67
C THR A 120 -11.42 7.52 -11.47
N LEU A 121 -11.32 8.02 -12.71
CA LEU A 121 -10.10 7.90 -13.50
C LEU A 121 -8.91 8.61 -12.86
N ALA A 122 -9.12 9.80 -12.27
CA ALA A 122 -8.07 10.54 -11.59
C ALA A 122 -7.57 9.77 -10.35
N LEU A 123 -8.48 9.18 -9.58
CA LEU A 123 -8.12 8.33 -8.44
C LEU A 123 -7.32 7.09 -8.87
N LEU A 124 -7.76 6.38 -9.93
CA LEU A 124 -7.00 5.25 -10.46
C LEU A 124 -5.60 5.64 -10.90
N ARG A 125 -5.45 6.79 -11.56
CA ARG A 125 -4.13 7.30 -11.97
C ARG A 125 -3.24 7.65 -10.78
N ARG A 126 -3.81 8.23 -9.71
CA ARG A 126 -3.09 8.46 -8.45
C ARG A 126 -2.59 7.14 -7.87
N HIS A 127 -3.47 6.14 -7.75
CA HIS A 127 -3.10 4.80 -7.29
C HIS A 127 -1.99 4.16 -8.13
N GLU A 128 -2.11 4.19 -9.46
CA GLU A 128 -1.08 3.66 -10.36
C GLU A 128 0.26 4.38 -10.19
N ALA A 129 0.25 5.70 -10.00
CA ALA A 129 1.46 6.47 -9.72
C ALA A 129 2.10 6.07 -8.39
N THR A 130 1.31 6.00 -7.31
CA THR A 130 1.77 5.57 -5.98
C THR A 130 2.35 4.16 -6.02
N LEU A 131 1.66 3.23 -6.70
CA LEU A 131 2.14 1.86 -6.88
C LEU A 131 3.45 1.84 -7.68
N LYS A 132 3.52 2.55 -8.81
CA LYS A 132 4.72 2.59 -9.63
C LYS A 132 5.92 3.12 -8.85
N GLU A 133 5.75 4.18 -8.07
CA GLU A 133 6.82 4.69 -7.21
C GLU A 133 7.26 3.67 -6.16
N ALA A 134 6.31 2.97 -5.53
CA ALA A 134 6.62 1.93 -4.56
C ALA A 134 7.40 0.76 -5.21
N LEU A 135 7.01 0.33 -6.41
CA LEU A 135 7.71 -0.72 -7.16
C LEU A 135 9.12 -0.29 -7.58
N VAL A 136 9.30 0.96 -8.04
CA VAL A 136 10.61 1.51 -8.42
C VAL A 136 11.54 1.60 -7.22
N LYS A 137 11.05 2.13 -6.08
CA LYS A 137 11.83 2.24 -4.84
C LYS A 137 12.31 0.89 -4.29
N ARG A 138 11.67 -0.21 -4.70
CA ARG A 138 11.98 -1.59 -4.28
C ARG A 138 12.65 -2.43 -5.37
N ASP A 139 13.04 -1.80 -6.49
CA ASP A 139 13.63 -2.48 -7.65
C ASP A 139 12.79 -3.67 -8.16
N LEU A 140 11.46 -3.56 -8.04
CA LEU A 140 10.53 -4.57 -8.54
C LEU A 140 10.15 -4.30 -10.00
N SER A 141 10.13 -3.03 -10.39
CA SER A 141 9.77 -2.62 -11.75
C SER A 141 10.81 -2.98 -12.82
N SER A 142 12.04 -3.34 -12.42
CA SER A 142 13.11 -3.76 -13.32
C SER A 142 13.02 -5.25 -13.69
N ASP A 143 12.29 -6.05 -12.92
CA ASP A 143 12.11 -7.48 -13.18
C ASP A 143 10.97 -7.71 -14.20
N PRO A 144 11.28 -8.14 -15.43
CA PRO A 144 10.28 -8.31 -16.47
C PRO A 144 9.28 -9.42 -16.15
N LYS A 145 9.63 -10.42 -15.32
CA LYS A 145 8.70 -11.49 -14.95
C LYS A 145 7.65 -10.97 -13.97
N LEU A 146 8.07 -10.20 -12.96
CA LEU A 146 7.14 -9.59 -12.02
C LEU A 146 6.22 -8.59 -12.72
N MET A 147 6.75 -7.81 -13.66
CA MET A 147 5.92 -6.90 -14.45
C MET A 147 4.95 -7.66 -15.36
N ALA A 148 5.39 -8.75 -16.01
CA ALA A 148 4.48 -9.60 -16.78
C ALA A 148 3.34 -10.17 -15.92
N GLU A 149 3.62 -10.57 -14.68
CA GLU A 149 2.59 -11.01 -13.71
C GLU A 149 1.62 -9.87 -13.39
N LEU A 150 2.14 -8.70 -13.00
CA LEU A 150 1.34 -7.53 -12.62
C LEU A 150 0.44 -7.04 -13.75
N TYR A 151 0.97 -6.92 -14.97
CA TYR A 151 0.20 -6.44 -16.12
C TYR A 151 -0.70 -7.52 -16.72
N GLY A 152 -0.30 -8.79 -16.63
CA GLY A 152 -1.08 -9.91 -17.18
C GLY A 152 -2.25 -10.33 -16.30
N SER A 153 -2.08 -10.30 -14.98
CA SER A 153 -3.10 -10.77 -14.01
C SER A 153 -3.78 -9.64 -13.24
N ASN A 154 -3.32 -8.40 -13.41
CA ASN A 154 -3.60 -7.25 -12.54
C ASN A 154 -2.95 -7.33 -11.15
N TRP A 155 -2.37 -8.47 -10.76
CA TRP A 155 -1.84 -8.74 -9.43
C TRP A 155 -0.35 -9.09 -9.47
N LEU A 156 0.35 -8.77 -8.39
CA LEU A 156 1.70 -9.21 -8.10
C LEU A 156 1.70 -9.80 -6.69
N HIS A 157 2.05 -11.08 -6.58
CA HIS A 157 2.17 -11.76 -5.29
C HIS A 157 3.62 -12.10 -4.98
N LEU A 158 4.09 -11.66 -3.82
CA LEU A 158 5.41 -11.98 -3.31
C LEU A 158 5.26 -12.80 -2.05
N SER A 159 5.92 -13.96 -2.01
CA SER A 159 6.02 -14.73 -0.76
C SER A 159 6.95 -14.01 0.22
N ALA A 160 6.85 -14.36 1.51
CA ALA A 160 7.75 -13.85 2.53
C ALA A 160 9.24 -14.06 2.18
N GLU A 161 9.59 -15.24 1.65
CA GLU A 161 10.96 -15.58 1.23
C GLU A 161 11.42 -14.72 0.06
N GLU A 162 10.51 -14.45 -0.89
CA GLU A 162 10.78 -13.57 -2.02
C GLU A 162 10.99 -12.12 -1.56
N CYS A 163 10.15 -11.64 -0.64
CA CYS A 163 10.31 -10.34 -0.02
C CYS A 163 11.64 -10.21 0.72
N LEU A 164 12.09 -11.25 1.42
CA LEU A 164 13.39 -11.29 2.08
C LEU A 164 14.54 -11.26 1.05
N ARG A 165 14.47 -12.13 0.04
CA ARG A 165 15.48 -12.27 -1.02
C ARG A 165 15.72 -10.96 -1.77
N ARG A 166 14.67 -10.15 -1.93
CA ARG A 166 14.73 -8.84 -2.60
C ARG A 166 14.99 -7.66 -1.65
N GLY A 167 15.14 -7.90 -0.35
CA GLY A 167 15.36 -6.82 0.63
C GLY A 167 14.15 -5.89 0.82
N ILE A 168 12.94 -6.34 0.46
CA ILE A 168 11.70 -5.64 0.81
C ILE A 168 11.52 -5.69 2.33
N VAL A 169 11.84 -6.85 2.91
CA VAL A 169 11.90 -7.07 4.36
C VAL A 169 13.30 -7.48 4.76
N THR A 170 13.65 -7.20 6.01
CA THR A 170 14.98 -7.46 6.58
C THR A 170 15.10 -8.83 7.24
N ARG A 171 13.98 -9.39 7.73
CA ARG A 171 13.93 -10.74 8.31
C ARG A 171 12.52 -11.32 8.31
N LEU A 172 12.46 -12.63 8.49
CA LEU A 172 11.23 -13.38 8.74
C LEU A 172 11.06 -13.66 10.23
N PHE A 173 9.82 -13.87 10.68
CA PHE A 173 9.48 -14.22 12.06
C PHE A 173 8.28 -15.18 12.15
#